data_AF-A0A9X9A984-F1
#
_entry.id   AF-A0A9X9A984-F1
#
_cell.length_a   1.000
_cell.length_b   1.000
_cell.length_c   1.000
_cell.angle_alpha   90.00
_cell.angle_beta   90.00
_cell.angle_gamma   90.00
#
_symmetry.space_group_name_H-M   'P 1'
#
loop_
_entity.id
_entity.type
_entity.pdbx_description
1 polymer ?
#
loop_
_entity_poly.entity_id
_entity_poly.type
_entity_poly.pdbx_seq_one_letter_code
_entity_poly.pdbx_strand_id
1 'polypeptide(L)'
;NTVENGKLVEVTVEDEIPAGLEYVENSLQAEGSKPSPVELKFENGKVMAKYLEIADTKERSITFKVKVKEEAEIGKEIVNKAIVVDTKNEPEEPRVEITPQYKDGKIAAQKVANNHKPKLGEE
;
A
#
# COMPACT_ATOMS: atom_id res chain seq x y z
N ASN A 1 14.85 0.35 17.80
CA ASN A 1 15.66 0.27 19.04
C ASN A 1 16.23 1.65 19.34
N THR A 2 15.77 2.27 20.42
CA THR A 2 16.12 3.65 20.80
C THR A 2 17.20 3.72 21.88
N VAL A 3 17.61 2.57 22.43
CA VAL A 3 18.55 2.49 23.55
C VAL A 3 19.90 1.95 23.06
N GLU A 4 20.97 2.70 23.30
CA GLU A 4 22.34 2.26 23.02
C GLU A 4 22.69 1.03 23.89
N ASN A 5 23.17 -0.05 23.26
CA ASN A 5 23.33 -1.40 23.85
C ASN A 5 22.01 -2.09 24.28
N GLY A 6 20.86 -1.53 23.92
CA GLY A 6 19.57 -2.20 24.08
C GLY A 6 19.45 -3.38 23.12
N LYS A 7 18.94 -4.51 23.62
CA LYS A 7 18.54 -5.66 22.80
C LYS A 7 17.02 -5.79 22.79
N LEU A 8 16.41 -5.78 21.60
CA LEU A 8 15.03 -6.21 21.37
C LEU A 8 15.05 -7.69 21.03
N VAL A 9 14.20 -8.49 21.68
CA VAL A 9 14.15 -9.94 21.47
C VAL A 9 13.21 -10.30 20.34
N GLU A 10 12.15 -9.51 20.18
CA GLU A 10 11.15 -9.67 19.15
C GLU A 10 10.58 -8.30 18.79
N VAL A 11 10.39 -8.08 17.49
CA VAL A 11 9.65 -6.94 16.92
C VAL A 11 8.73 -7.49 15.84
N THR A 12 7.44 -7.23 15.96
CA THR A 12 6.44 -7.60 14.95
C THR A 12 5.87 -6.34 14.32
N VAL A 13 5.81 -6.32 13.00
CA VAL A 13 5.19 -5.27 12.20
C VAL A 13 4.00 -5.87 11.48
N GLU A 14 2.84 -5.26 11.65
CA GLU A 14 1.61 -5.65 11.00
C GLU A 14 0.98 -4.45 10.31
N ASP A 15 0.62 -4.55 9.04
CA ASP A 15 -0.03 -3.48 8.29
C ASP A 15 -1.22 -4.03 7.53
N GLU A 16 -2.43 -3.56 7.85
CA GLU A 16 -3.66 -4.00 7.19
C GLU A 16 -3.97 -3.06 6.03
N ILE A 17 -4.04 -3.62 4.83
CA ILE A 17 -4.32 -2.84 3.62
C ILE A 17 -5.81 -2.50 3.60
N PRO A 18 -6.19 -1.21 3.74
CA PRO A 18 -7.59 -0.80 3.82
C PRO A 18 -8.32 -1.02 2.50
N ALA A 19 -9.65 -1.10 2.59
CA ALA A 19 -10.52 -1.12 1.41
C ALA A 19 -10.27 0.13 0.54
N GLY A 20 -10.24 -0.07 -0.78
CA GLY A 20 -9.86 0.97 -1.75
C GLY A 20 -8.38 0.91 -2.17
N LEU A 21 -7.55 0.12 -1.49
CA LEU A 21 -6.21 -0.21 -1.95
C LEU A 21 -6.12 -1.69 -2.35
N GLU A 22 -5.21 -1.98 -3.27
CA GLU A 22 -4.88 -3.32 -3.75
C GLU A 22 -3.38 -3.54 -3.65
N TYR A 23 -2.95 -4.55 -2.90
CA TYR A 23 -1.54 -4.91 -2.78
C TYR A 23 -1.00 -5.45 -4.10
N VAL A 24 0.20 -4.99 -4.49
CA VAL A 24 0.90 -5.50 -5.67
C VAL A 24 1.75 -6.70 -5.26
N GLU A 25 1.39 -7.87 -5.75
CA GLU A 25 2.14 -9.10 -5.48
C GLU A 25 3.62 -8.96 -5.85
N ASN A 26 4.50 -9.60 -5.07
CA ASN A 26 5.96 -9.54 -5.22
C ASN A 26 6.58 -8.14 -5.02
N SER A 27 5.84 -7.17 -4.47
CA SER A 27 6.39 -5.86 -4.15
C SER A 27 6.97 -5.76 -2.73
N LEU A 28 6.64 -6.70 -1.85
CA LEU A 28 7.09 -6.71 -0.46
C LEU A 28 8.58 -7.03 -0.35
N GLN A 29 9.33 -6.10 0.22
CA GLN A 29 10.77 -6.18 0.42
C GLN A 29 11.13 -5.63 1.80
N ALA A 30 12.12 -6.23 2.45
CA ALA A 30 12.75 -5.68 3.64
C ALA A 30 14.10 -5.06 3.30
N GLU A 31 14.31 -3.84 3.74
CA GLU A 31 15.51 -3.05 3.51
C GLU A 31 16.15 -2.61 4.83
N GLY A 32 17.45 -2.33 4.79
CA GLY A 32 18.23 -1.88 5.94
C GLY A 32 19.26 -2.90 6.42
N SER A 33 19.68 -2.74 7.67
CA SER A 33 20.76 -3.54 8.24
C SER A 33 20.29 -4.91 8.75
N LYS A 34 21.16 -5.91 8.68
CA LYS A 34 20.91 -7.24 9.27
C LYS A 34 20.61 -7.14 10.78
N PRO A 35 19.75 -7.99 11.36
CA PRO A 35 19.09 -9.12 10.69
C PRO A 35 17.92 -8.68 9.79
N SER A 36 17.72 -9.44 8.72
CA SER A 36 16.49 -9.42 7.93
C SER A 36 15.35 -10.07 8.73
N PRO A 37 14.08 -9.76 8.43
CA PRO A 37 12.96 -10.39 9.12
C PRO A 37 12.98 -11.90 8.88
N VAL A 38 12.68 -12.67 9.94
CA VAL A 38 12.57 -14.14 9.87
C VAL A 38 11.25 -14.57 9.21
N GLU A 39 10.24 -13.70 9.27
CA GLU A 39 8.97 -13.86 8.59
C GLU A 39 8.65 -12.55 7.87
N LEU A 40 8.34 -12.63 6.58
CA LEU A 40 7.90 -11.51 5.76
C LEU A 40 6.89 -12.05 4.76
N LYS A 41 5.61 -11.78 5.00
CA LYS A 41 4.52 -12.33 4.19
C LYS A 41 3.34 -11.38 4.10
N PHE A 42 2.54 -11.56 3.07
CA PHE A 42 1.24 -10.91 2.92
C PHE A 42 0.16 -12.01 2.96
N GLU A 43 -0.76 -11.93 3.91
CA GLU A 43 -1.83 -12.91 4.09
C GLU A 43 -3.10 -12.18 4.58
N ASN A 44 -4.27 -12.58 4.09
CA ASN A 44 -5.56 -11.99 4.48
C ASN A 44 -5.64 -10.45 4.35
N GLY A 45 -4.98 -9.86 3.36
CA GLY A 45 -4.97 -8.40 3.21
C GLY A 45 -4.00 -7.68 4.15
N LYS A 46 -3.18 -8.41 4.91
CA LYS A 46 -2.27 -7.89 5.92
C LYS A 46 -0.82 -8.22 5.58
N VAL A 47 0.04 -7.21 5.60
CA VAL A 47 1.50 -7.39 5.57
C VAL A 47 1.96 -7.71 6.99
N MET A 48 2.71 -8.78 7.15
CA MET A 48 3.27 -9.22 8.42
C MET A 48 4.78 -9.38 8.28
N ALA A 49 5.53 -8.76 9.19
CA ALA A 49 6.96 -8.96 9.31
C ALA A 49 7.36 -9.22 10.76
N LYS A 50 8.27 -10.17 10.96
CA LYS A 50 8.78 -10.53 12.29
C LYS A 50 10.29 -10.44 12.31
N TYR A 51 10.81 -9.64 13.22
CA TYR A 51 12.22 -9.60 13.58
C TYR A 51 12.40 -10.22 14.97
N LEU A 52 13.52 -10.89 15.16
CA LEU A 52 13.89 -11.43 16.46
C LEU A 52 14.92 -10.49 17.11
N GLU A 53 16.15 -10.95 17.23
CA GLU A 53 17.20 -10.28 17.98
C GLU A 53 17.75 -9.05 17.25
N ILE A 54 17.33 -7.86 17.67
CA ILE A 54 17.89 -6.59 17.20
C ILE A 54 18.68 -5.96 18.35
N ALA A 55 20.00 -5.93 18.22
CA ALA A 55 20.90 -5.35 19.22
C ALA A 55 21.45 -3.97 18.83
N ASP A 56 21.30 -3.58 17.56
CA ASP A 56 21.72 -2.28 17.07
C ASP A 56 20.57 -1.27 17.06
N THR A 57 20.92 -0.01 16.83
CA THR A 57 20.01 1.14 16.71
C THR A 57 19.77 1.54 15.25
N LYS A 58 20.09 0.67 14.28
CA LYS A 58 19.98 1.00 12.86
C LYS A 58 18.55 0.88 12.38
N GLU A 59 18.21 1.74 11.44
CA GLU A 59 16.90 1.74 10.79
C GLU A 59 16.74 0.54 9.85
N ARG A 60 15.50 0.05 9.80
CA ARG A 60 15.04 -1.05 8.95
C ARG A 60 13.67 -0.65 8.43
N SER A 61 13.44 -0.94 7.16
CA SER A 61 12.21 -0.53 6.49
C SER A 61 11.60 -1.72 5.76
N ILE A 62 10.28 -1.79 5.77
CA ILE A 62 9.52 -2.73 4.95
C ILE A 62 8.85 -1.90 3.86
N THR A 63 9.14 -2.22 2.61
CA THR A 63 8.60 -1.51 1.46
C THR A 63 7.69 -2.44 0.67
N PHE A 64 6.53 -1.92 0.26
CA PHE A 64 5.60 -2.62 -0.61
C PHE A 64 4.84 -1.61 -1.48
N LYS A 65 4.23 -2.09 -2.55
CA LYS A 65 3.47 -1.26 -3.48
C LYS A 65 1.99 -1.60 -3.38
N VAL A 66 1.17 -0.56 -3.46
CA VAL A 66 -0.28 -0.66 -3.54
C VAL A 66 -0.80 0.12 -4.75
N LYS A 67 -1.94 -0.30 -5.28
CA LYS A 67 -2.71 0.44 -6.29
C LYS A 67 -4.02 0.92 -5.65
N VAL A 68 -4.44 2.12 -6.01
CA VAL A 68 -5.78 2.59 -5.66
C VAL A 68 -6.78 1.89 -6.57
N LYS A 69 -7.77 1.22 -5.97
CA LYS A 69 -8.86 0.56 -6.71
C LYS A 69 -9.76 1.60 -7.36
N GLU A 70 -10.35 1.28 -8.51
CA GLU A 70 -11.34 2.17 -9.15
C GLU A 70 -12.60 2.37 -8.29
N GLU A 71 -12.90 1.40 -7.42
CA GLU A 71 -13.99 1.44 -6.45
C GLU A 71 -13.72 2.40 -5.28
N ALA A 72 -12.49 2.91 -5.14
CA ALA A 72 -12.15 3.85 -4.09
C ALA A 72 -12.93 5.16 -4.27
N GLU A 73 -13.60 5.59 -3.20
CA GLU A 73 -14.36 6.84 -3.22
C GLU A 73 -13.41 8.04 -3.43
N ILE A 74 -13.60 8.74 -4.53
CA ILE A 74 -12.81 9.93 -4.87
C ILE A 74 -13.04 11.01 -3.81
N GLY A 75 -11.95 11.62 -3.35
CA GLY A 75 -12.00 12.65 -2.31
C GLY A 75 -12.25 12.12 -0.90
N LYS A 76 -12.45 10.80 -0.72
CA LYS A 76 -12.51 10.17 0.61
C LYS A 76 -11.11 9.73 1.02
N GLU A 77 -10.71 10.11 2.22
CA GLU A 77 -9.43 9.71 2.77
C GLU A 77 -9.39 8.20 3.07
N ILE A 78 -8.34 7.55 2.58
CA ILE A 78 -7.98 6.18 2.90
C ILE A 78 -6.80 6.23 3.87
N VAL A 79 -6.99 5.70 5.07
CA VAL A 79 -5.95 5.69 6.11
C VAL A 79 -5.34 4.30 6.18
N ASN A 80 -4.07 4.16 5.77
CA ASN A 80 -3.28 2.96 6.02
C ASN A 80 -2.64 3.07 7.41
N LYS A 81 -2.71 2.00 8.21
CA LYS A 81 -2.17 1.97 9.57
C LYS A 81 -1.33 0.71 9.74
N ALA A 82 -0.08 0.90 10.13
CA ALA A 82 0.77 -0.18 10.59
C ALA A 82 0.83 -0.17 12.11
N ILE A 83 1.10 -1.34 12.68
CA ILE A 83 1.24 -1.60 14.11
C ILE A 83 2.62 -2.23 14.30
N VAL A 84 3.46 -1.58 15.09
CA VAL A 84 4.80 -2.06 15.44
C VAL A 84 4.81 -2.39 16.92
N VAL A 85 4.97 -3.66 17.25
CA VAL A 85 5.01 -4.15 18.63
C VAL A 85 6.41 -4.67 18.91
N ASP A 86 7.01 -4.24 20.01
CA ASP A 86 8.25 -4.81 20.51
C ASP A 86 8.14 -5.22 21.98
N THR A 87 9.22 -5.81 22.51
CA THR A 87 9.26 -6.39 23.85
C THR A 87 9.49 -5.39 25.00
N LYS A 88 9.79 -4.12 24.70
CA LYS A 88 10.21 -3.12 25.68
C LYS A 88 9.37 -1.84 25.64
N ASN A 89 8.96 -1.40 24.47
CA ASN A 89 8.22 -0.15 24.27
C ASN A 89 6.74 -0.43 24.06
N GLU A 90 5.93 0.61 24.23
CA GLU A 90 4.52 0.55 23.85
C GLU A 90 4.38 0.38 22.33
N PRO A 91 3.32 -0.28 21.85
CA PRO A 91 3.07 -0.42 20.42
C PRO A 91 3.01 0.95 19.73
N GLU A 92 3.71 1.07 18.59
CA GLU A 92 3.64 2.26 17.75
C GLU A 92 2.67 2.02 16.59
N GLU A 93 1.84 3.03 16.30
CA GLU A 93 0.82 2.95 15.24
C GLU A 93 1.01 4.04 14.17
N PRO A 94 2.06 3.96 13.34
CA PRO A 94 2.25 4.91 12.24
C PRO A 94 1.10 4.81 11.24
N ARG A 95 0.65 5.98 10.75
CA ARG A 95 -0.45 6.09 9.79
C ARG A 95 -0.09 6.96 8.60
N VAL A 96 -0.63 6.60 7.44
CA VAL A 96 -0.49 7.34 6.19
C VAL A 96 -1.86 7.57 5.58
N GLU A 97 -2.15 8.83 5.25
CA GLU A 97 -3.43 9.27 4.66
C GLU A 97 -3.26 9.41 3.14
N ILE A 98 -4.14 8.77 2.39
CA ILE A 98 -4.16 8.79 0.92
C ILE A 98 -5.54 9.27 0.48
N THR A 99 -5.59 10.39 -0.24
CA THR A 99 -6.85 10.89 -0.82
C THR A 99 -6.85 10.61 -2.32
N PRO A 100 -7.65 9.63 -2.81
CA PRO A 100 -7.78 9.37 -4.23
C PRO A 100 -8.24 10.64 -4.95
N GLN A 101 -7.43 11.08 -5.90
CA GLN A 101 -7.79 12.16 -6.80
C GLN A 101 -8.16 11.57 -8.15
N TYR A 102 -9.20 12.13 -8.77
CA TYR A 102 -9.56 11.77 -10.13
C TYR A 102 -8.39 12.13 -11.05
N LYS A 103 -7.81 11.13 -11.73
CA LYS A 103 -7.06 11.40 -12.95
C LYS A 103 -8.08 11.41 -14.06
N ASP A 104 -8.43 12.62 -14.48
CA ASP A 104 -9.24 12.90 -15.65
C ASP A 104 -8.69 12.13 -16.86
N GLY A 105 -9.22 10.93 -17.09
CA GLY A 105 -9.07 10.23 -18.34
C GLY A 105 -9.95 10.96 -19.33
N LYS A 106 -9.37 11.89 -20.10
CA LYS A 106 -10.07 12.55 -21.21
C LYS A 106 -10.68 11.49 -22.12
N ILE A 107 -11.97 11.20 -21.96
CA ILE A 107 -12.73 10.47 -22.98
C ILE A 107 -13.20 11.51 -23.99
N ALA A 108 -12.36 11.76 -25.00
CA ALA A 108 -12.80 12.44 -26.20
C ALA A 108 -13.64 11.47 -27.04
N ALA A 109 -14.91 11.28 -26.68
CA ALA A 109 -15.86 10.56 -27.52
C ALA A 109 -16.28 11.47 -28.69
N GLN A 110 -15.52 11.46 -29.78
CA GLN A 110 -15.91 12.17 -31.00
C GLN A 110 -16.81 11.26 -31.86
N LYS A 111 -18.13 11.38 -31.67
CA LYS A 111 -19.11 10.75 -32.56
C LYS A 111 -19.24 11.57 -33.84
N VAL A 112 -18.60 11.13 -34.92
CA VAL A 112 -18.79 11.74 -36.25
C VAL A 112 -19.88 10.98 -36.98
N ALA A 113 -21.05 11.61 -37.15
CA ALA A 113 -22.11 11.10 -38.02
C ALA A 113 -21.99 11.77 -39.40
N ASN A 114 -21.38 11.10 -40.36
CA ASN A 114 -21.45 11.48 -41.77
C ASN A 114 -22.74 10.92 -42.37
N ASN A 115 -23.84 11.66 -42.25
CA ASN A 115 -25.05 11.36 -43.02
C ASN A 115 -25.07 12.24 -44.28
N HIS A 116 -24.31 11.85 -45.31
CA HIS A 116 -24.61 12.34 -46.66
C HIS A 116 -25.93 11.69 -47.08
N LYS A 117 -26.99 12.51 -47.18
CA LYS A 117 -28.36 12.12 -47.61
C LYS A 117 -28.36 10.93 -48.58
N PRO A 118 -29.00 9.80 -48.26
CA PRO A 118 -29.38 8.85 -49.29
C PRO A 118 -30.44 9.51 -50.19
N LYS A 119 -30.23 9.50 -51.50
CA LYS A 119 -31.30 9.80 -52.45
C LYS A 119 -32.09 8.50 -52.66
N LEU A 120 -33.38 8.53 -52.30
CA LEU A 120 -34.33 7.48 -52.63
C LEU A 120 -34.47 7.41 -54.16
N GLY A 121 -34.41 6.20 -54.72
CA GLY A 121 -34.96 5.94 -56.04
C GLY A 121 -36.48 6.05 -55.97
N GLU A 122 -37.05 6.87 -56.84
CA GLU A 122 -38.46 6.76 -57.20
C GLU A 122 -38.62 5.61 -58.21
N GLU A 123 -39.70 4.88 -58.05
CA GLU A 123 -40.18 3.75 -58.86
C GLU A 123 -40.59 4.20 -60.27
#